data_AF-A0A1I6M301-F1
#
_entry.id   AF-A0A1I6M301-F1
#
_cell.length_a   1.000
_cell.length_b   1.000
_cell.length_c   1.000
_cell.angle_alpha   90.00
_cell.angle_beta   90.00
_cell.angle_gamma   90.00
#
_symmetry.space_group_name_H-M   'P 1'
#
loop_
_entity.id
_entity.type
_entity.pdbx_description
1 polymer ?
#
loop_
_entity_poly.entity_id
_entity_poly.type
_entity_poly.pdbx_seq_one_letter_code
_entity_poly.pdbx_strand_id
1 'polypeptide(L)'
;MSRLLALLFLILVPLPAVSYSVQTHQQIIDVAWLGSIQPLLLSRYPSLSAADLQQAHAYAYGGSAIQDIGYYPFGSAFFSDLTHYVRSGDFVLSLLHNAQNANELAFAIGALSHYLGDTYGHSLCVNPSVAIEFPALARRYGSVVTYEQDEHAHVRTEFAFDINAIAKDRMAPLAYLRHVGLKVPLSLLARSFFEVYGLHAYQIIGHREQVLRGYQFAVRAFLPRIAYAETLLHRHSMPPPATGPEVATLIATIRQAALENNWDQYRRQPGIGTYSLAGLIFILPKVGVLNNLAIRGPISFTQDLYIRSLNRTTDSLRDALKDIDHIDAVLPNRDLDTGAAVRPGSYRLTDRTYARLLGYIVKTPTQAIPPVLKHDLLAYYADPNAPIETRRHAKLWAQVQTNLATLATVPTLVAAN
;
A
#
# COMPACT_ATOMS: atom_id res chain seq x y z
N MET A 1 -7.40 -32.69 -6.43
CA MET A 1 -6.08 -32.60 -5.76
C MET A 1 -5.04 -31.79 -6.54
N SER A 2 -4.91 -31.92 -7.87
CA SER A 2 -3.90 -31.17 -8.64
C SER A 2 -4.04 -29.65 -8.62
N ARG A 3 -5.27 -29.11 -8.60
CA ARG A 3 -5.52 -27.65 -8.45
C ARG A 3 -5.21 -27.11 -7.05
N LEU A 4 -5.32 -27.95 -6.01
CA LEU A 4 -5.03 -27.58 -4.62
C LEU A 4 -3.52 -27.52 -4.38
N LEU A 5 -2.78 -28.48 -4.97
CA LEU A 5 -1.31 -28.50 -4.99
C LEU A 5 -0.72 -27.38 -5.85
N ALA A 6 -1.37 -27.02 -6.97
CA ALA A 6 -0.99 -25.85 -7.76
C ALA A 6 -1.27 -24.52 -7.03
N LEU A 7 -2.33 -24.45 -6.22
CA LEU A 7 -2.56 -23.33 -5.30
C LEU A 7 -1.45 -23.23 -4.25
N LEU A 8 -0.97 -24.36 -3.73
CA LEU A 8 0.16 -24.43 -2.80
C LEU A 8 1.50 -23.97 -3.41
N PHE A 9 1.71 -24.17 -4.71
CA PHE A 9 2.90 -23.66 -5.40
C PHE A 9 2.91 -22.13 -5.59
N LEU A 10 1.73 -21.49 -5.61
CA LEU A 10 1.60 -20.02 -5.60
C LEU A 10 1.78 -19.40 -4.20
N ILE A 11 1.82 -20.22 -3.13
CA ILE A 11 2.00 -19.77 -1.73
C ILE A 11 3.49 -19.51 -1.40
N LEU A 12 4.43 -19.85 -2.30
CA LEU A 12 5.87 -19.76 -2.01
C LEU A 12 6.51 -18.41 -2.38
N VAL A 13 5.74 -17.43 -2.84
CA VAL A 13 6.26 -16.07 -3.05
C VAL A 13 6.05 -15.29 -1.74
N PRO A 14 7.13 -14.84 -1.06
CA PRO A 14 6.97 -13.91 0.06
C PRO A 14 6.26 -12.66 -0.48
N LEU A 15 5.24 -12.19 0.24
CA LEU A 15 4.57 -10.93 -0.03
C LEU A 15 5.18 -9.90 0.92
N PRO A 16 6.00 -8.94 0.46
CA PRO A 16 6.43 -7.83 1.31
C PRO A 16 5.30 -6.80 1.57
N ALA A 17 5.52 -6.01 2.63
CA ALA A 17 4.86 -4.81 3.17
C ALA A 17 3.49 -4.37 2.63
N VAL A 18 2.48 -4.26 3.53
CA VAL A 18 1.26 -3.47 3.29
C VAL A 18 0.68 -2.95 4.62
N SER A 19 0.90 -1.69 5.03
CA SER A 19 0.51 -1.08 6.34
C SER A 19 -0.85 -1.50 6.89
N TYR A 20 -1.76 -1.62 5.94
CA TYR A 20 -3.11 -2.05 6.05
C TYR A 20 -3.16 -3.16 5.03
N SER A 21 -3.53 -4.37 5.43
CA SER A 21 -3.79 -5.37 4.39
C SER A 21 -4.82 -4.81 3.39
N VAL A 22 -4.74 -5.26 2.15
CA VAL A 22 -5.38 -4.64 0.99
C VAL A 22 -6.87 -4.26 1.19
N GLN A 23 -7.58 -4.96 2.07
CA GLN A 23 -8.99 -4.72 2.32
C GLN A 23 -9.23 -3.45 3.14
N THR A 24 -8.33 -3.09 4.06
CA THR A 24 -8.40 -1.80 4.76
C THR A 24 -8.11 -0.64 3.80
N HIS A 25 -7.18 -0.78 2.84
CA HIS A 25 -7.00 0.23 1.79
C HIS A 25 -8.25 0.44 0.93
N GLN A 26 -8.92 -0.64 0.53
CA GLN A 26 -10.19 -0.55 -0.19
C GLN A 26 -11.31 0.04 0.67
N GLN A 27 -11.33 -0.25 1.98
CA GLN A 27 -12.28 0.33 2.91
C GLN A 27 -12.15 1.86 2.99
N ILE A 28 -10.93 2.40 2.97
CA ILE A 28 -10.71 3.86 2.95
C ILE A 28 -11.34 4.49 1.70
N ILE A 29 -11.25 3.83 0.54
CA ILE A 29 -11.93 4.27 -0.68
C ILE A 29 -13.44 4.25 -0.48
N ASP A 30 -14.00 3.17 0.08
CA ASP A 30 -15.45 3.04 0.26
C ASP A 30 -16.04 4.12 1.16
N VAL A 31 -15.38 4.42 2.29
CA VAL A 31 -15.84 5.44 3.23
C VAL A 31 -15.64 6.86 2.72
N ALA A 32 -14.66 7.09 1.84
CA ALA A 32 -14.42 8.39 1.22
C ALA A 32 -15.22 8.60 -0.08
N TRP A 33 -15.78 7.54 -0.67
CA TRP A 33 -16.31 7.56 -2.03
C TRP A 33 -17.40 8.64 -2.20
N LEU A 34 -18.51 8.55 -1.47
CA LEU A 34 -19.62 9.47 -1.66
C LEU A 34 -19.42 10.84 -1.03
N GLY A 35 -18.72 10.91 0.10
CA GLY A 35 -18.48 12.16 0.79
C GLY A 35 -17.40 13.03 0.17
N SER A 36 -16.53 12.49 -0.70
CA SER A 36 -15.34 13.21 -1.16
C SER A 36 -14.92 12.87 -2.59
N ILE A 37 -14.72 11.58 -2.92
CA ILE A 37 -14.16 11.18 -4.22
C ILE A 37 -15.16 11.44 -5.36
N GLN A 38 -16.37 10.88 -5.27
CA GLN A 38 -17.40 11.04 -6.30
C GLN A 38 -17.80 12.51 -6.52
N PRO A 39 -18.03 13.35 -5.49
CA PRO A 39 -18.28 14.78 -5.67
C PRO A 39 -17.16 15.50 -6.43
N LEU A 40 -15.90 15.20 -6.11
CA LEU A 40 -14.76 15.77 -6.82
C LEU A 40 -14.73 15.34 -8.29
N LEU A 41 -14.96 14.06 -8.58
CA LEU A 41 -15.04 13.55 -9.95
C LEU A 41 -16.16 14.25 -10.74
N LEU A 42 -17.35 14.39 -10.16
CA LEU A 42 -18.48 15.08 -10.79
C LEU A 42 -18.24 16.58 -10.97
N SER A 43 -17.49 17.22 -10.06
CA SER A 43 -17.10 18.62 -10.21
C SER A 43 -16.15 18.83 -11.39
N ARG A 44 -15.20 17.92 -11.62
CA ARG A 44 -14.23 18.00 -12.75
C ARG A 44 -14.83 17.49 -14.07
N TYR A 45 -15.70 16.49 -13.99
CA TYR A 45 -16.31 15.81 -15.13
C TYR A 45 -17.84 15.73 -14.95
N PRO A 46 -18.58 16.81 -15.22
CA PRO A 46 -20.02 16.90 -14.90
C PRO A 46 -20.93 15.93 -15.69
N SER A 47 -20.43 15.36 -16.78
CA SER A 47 -21.21 14.46 -17.65
C SER A 47 -21.09 12.98 -17.29
N LEU A 48 -20.42 12.61 -16.18
CA LEU A 48 -20.26 11.21 -15.80
C LEU A 48 -21.61 10.57 -15.47
N SER A 49 -21.90 9.44 -16.12
CA SER A 49 -23.04 8.61 -15.77
C SER A 49 -22.74 7.75 -14.53
N ALA A 50 -23.78 7.10 -13.98
CA ALA A 50 -23.60 6.12 -12.91
C ALA A 50 -22.65 4.97 -13.31
N ALA A 51 -22.67 4.56 -14.57
CA ALA A 51 -21.77 3.52 -15.08
C ALA A 51 -20.31 4.01 -15.15
N ASP A 52 -20.09 5.28 -15.51
CA ASP A 52 -18.74 5.88 -15.50
C ASP A 52 -18.20 5.99 -14.08
N LEU A 53 -19.04 6.37 -13.12
CA LEU A 53 -18.67 6.40 -11.70
C LEU A 53 -18.34 5.01 -11.15
N GLN A 54 -19.13 3.99 -11.50
CA GLN A 54 -18.81 2.61 -11.14
C GLN A 54 -17.47 2.17 -11.72
N GLN A 55 -17.17 2.55 -12.97
CA GLN A 55 -15.88 2.28 -13.57
C GLN A 55 -14.74 3.01 -12.85
N ALA A 56 -14.93 4.28 -12.51
CA ALA A 56 -13.95 5.08 -11.77
C ALA A 56 -13.67 4.48 -10.37
N HIS A 57 -14.66 3.90 -9.71
CA HIS A 57 -14.49 3.22 -8.42
C HIS A 57 -13.52 2.03 -8.53
N ALA A 58 -13.62 1.25 -9.60
CA ALA A 58 -12.67 0.16 -9.88
C ALA A 58 -11.22 0.67 -10.07
N TYR A 59 -11.06 1.88 -10.61
CA TYR A 59 -9.76 2.54 -10.73
C TYR A 59 -9.26 3.07 -9.38
N ALA A 60 -10.11 3.65 -8.55
CA ALA A 60 -9.74 4.05 -7.18
C ALA A 60 -9.28 2.85 -6.34
N TYR A 61 -9.96 1.70 -6.43
CA TYR A 61 -9.47 0.46 -5.83
C TYR A 61 -8.11 0.03 -6.38
N GLY A 62 -7.91 0.12 -7.70
CA GLY A 62 -6.62 -0.21 -8.29
C GLY A 62 -5.49 0.69 -7.86
N GLY A 63 -5.77 1.97 -7.61
CA GLY A 63 -4.84 2.93 -7.04
C GLY A 63 -4.57 2.69 -5.56
N SER A 64 -5.57 2.24 -4.78
CA SER A 64 -5.44 2.03 -3.32
C SER A 64 -4.43 0.96 -2.91
N ALA A 65 -3.94 0.16 -3.87
CA ALA A 65 -2.91 -0.85 -3.63
C ALA A 65 -1.84 -0.86 -4.74
N ILE A 66 -1.71 0.22 -5.53
CA ILE A 66 -0.73 0.24 -6.63
C ILE A 66 0.70 0.22 -6.12
N GLN A 67 0.97 0.91 -5.03
CA GLN A 67 2.30 0.93 -4.42
C GLN A 67 2.76 -0.48 -4.00
N ASP A 68 1.83 -1.42 -3.71
CA ASP A 68 2.14 -2.80 -3.34
C ASP A 68 2.24 -3.76 -4.53
N ILE A 69 2.05 -3.28 -5.77
CA ILE A 69 1.95 -4.16 -6.95
C ILE A 69 3.17 -5.07 -7.10
N GLY A 70 4.35 -4.58 -6.69
CA GLY A 70 5.62 -5.29 -6.73
C GLY A 70 5.74 -6.41 -5.70
N TYR A 71 4.91 -6.39 -4.67
CA TYR A 71 4.89 -7.38 -3.61
C TYR A 71 3.96 -8.56 -3.90
N TYR A 72 3.03 -8.42 -4.85
CA TYR A 72 2.18 -9.52 -5.32
C TYR A 72 2.92 -10.46 -6.29
N PRO A 73 2.38 -11.68 -6.54
CA PRO A 73 3.03 -12.67 -7.40
C PRO A 73 3.44 -12.10 -8.77
N PHE A 74 4.64 -12.48 -9.21
CA PHE A 74 5.30 -12.04 -10.45
C PHE A 74 5.77 -10.58 -10.45
N GLY A 75 5.41 -9.79 -9.43
CA GLY A 75 5.86 -8.42 -9.26
C GLY A 75 7.34 -8.30 -8.90
N SER A 76 7.82 -7.07 -8.90
CA SER A 76 9.17 -6.71 -8.49
C SER A 76 9.10 -5.85 -7.24
N ALA A 77 9.62 -6.36 -6.13
CA ALA A 77 9.70 -5.62 -4.86
C ALA A 77 10.35 -4.24 -5.05
N PHE A 78 11.24 -4.08 -6.03
CA PHE A 78 11.87 -2.79 -6.31
C PHE A 78 10.88 -1.70 -6.74
N PHE A 79 9.83 -2.04 -7.48
CA PHE A 79 8.79 -1.07 -7.81
C PHE A 79 8.14 -0.54 -6.54
N SER A 80 7.76 -1.46 -5.65
CA SER A 80 7.09 -1.14 -4.40
C SER A 80 8.02 -0.44 -3.42
N ASP A 81 9.27 -0.87 -3.31
CA ASP A 81 10.31 -0.21 -2.54
C ASP A 81 10.46 1.26 -2.98
N LEU A 82 10.46 1.54 -4.30
CA LEU A 82 10.53 2.90 -4.80
C LEU A 82 9.32 3.71 -4.32
N THR A 83 8.10 3.22 -4.55
CA THR A 83 6.89 3.98 -4.21
C THR A 83 6.64 4.10 -2.70
N HIS A 84 7.29 3.28 -1.87
CA HIS A 84 7.20 3.34 -0.41
C HIS A 84 8.29 4.20 0.23
N TYR A 85 9.50 4.21 -0.32
CA TYR A 85 10.67 4.72 0.39
C TYR A 85 11.37 5.89 -0.31
N VAL A 86 11.19 6.03 -1.63
CA VAL A 86 11.92 7.00 -2.44
C VAL A 86 10.93 7.85 -3.22
N ARG A 87 10.92 9.16 -2.96
CA ARG A 87 10.03 10.09 -3.68
C ARG A 87 8.54 9.66 -3.68
N SER A 88 8.07 9.08 -2.58
CA SER A 88 6.72 8.49 -2.45
C SER A 88 5.58 9.52 -2.62
N GLY A 89 5.76 10.74 -2.10
CA GLY A 89 4.85 11.86 -2.31
C GLY A 89 4.86 12.33 -3.77
N ASP A 90 6.06 12.50 -4.34
CA ASP A 90 6.22 12.91 -5.73
C ASP A 90 5.57 11.92 -6.72
N PHE A 91 5.59 10.62 -6.41
CA PHE A 91 4.89 9.61 -7.21
C PHE A 91 3.37 9.85 -7.25
N VAL A 92 2.76 10.14 -6.10
CA VAL A 92 1.33 10.45 -6.02
C VAL A 92 1.03 11.79 -6.70
N LEU A 93 1.85 12.83 -6.49
CA LEU A 93 1.69 14.13 -7.15
C LEU A 93 1.76 13.99 -8.67
N SER A 94 2.74 13.25 -9.18
CA SER A 94 2.86 13.00 -10.63
C SER A 94 1.63 12.25 -11.17
N LEU A 95 1.07 11.27 -10.44
CA LEU A 95 -0.19 10.63 -10.85
C LEU A 95 -1.36 11.62 -10.93
N LEU A 96 -1.48 12.52 -9.95
CA LEU A 96 -2.56 13.51 -9.88
C LEU A 96 -2.43 14.54 -11.01
N HIS A 97 -1.24 15.11 -11.21
CA HIS A 97 -0.97 16.11 -12.25
C HIS A 97 -1.14 15.56 -13.66
N ASN A 98 -0.77 14.30 -13.86
CA ASN A 98 -0.85 13.69 -15.17
C ASN A 98 -2.21 13.07 -15.47
N ALA A 99 -3.19 13.06 -14.55
CA ALA A 99 -4.49 12.46 -14.81
C ALA A 99 -5.29 13.25 -15.85
N GLN A 100 -5.75 12.57 -16.92
CA GLN A 100 -6.42 13.22 -18.06
C GLN A 100 -7.93 12.96 -18.12
N ASN A 101 -8.45 12.07 -17.28
CA ASN A 101 -9.86 11.69 -17.25
C ASN A 101 -10.28 11.18 -15.87
N ALA A 102 -11.58 11.01 -15.65
CA ALA A 102 -12.14 10.58 -14.37
C ALA A 102 -11.56 9.26 -13.84
N ASN A 103 -11.25 8.30 -14.71
CA ASN A 103 -10.68 7.01 -14.30
C ASN A 103 -9.24 7.17 -13.82
N GLU A 104 -8.45 7.94 -14.54
CA GLU A 104 -7.08 8.27 -14.16
C GLU A 104 -7.02 9.09 -12.87
N LEU A 105 -7.92 10.07 -12.71
CA LEU A 105 -8.01 10.85 -11.48
C LEU A 105 -8.45 9.97 -10.30
N ALA A 106 -9.45 9.10 -10.48
CA ALA A 106 -9.87 8.17 -9.45
C ALA A 106 -8.75 7.22 -9.04
N PHE A 107 -7.96 6.72 -9.99
CA PHE A 107 -6.76 5.92 -9.70
C PHE A 107 -5.71 6.71 -8.91
N ALA A 108 -5.43 7.95 -9.30
CA ALA A 108 -4.48 8.81 -8.58
C ALA A 108 -4.95 9.11 -7.14
N ILE A 109 -6.24 9.35 -6.93
CA ILE A 109 -6.85 9.48 -5.60
C ILE A 109 -6.73 8.18 -4.81
N GLY A 110 -6.86 7.03 -5.47
CA GLY A 110 -6.56 5.74 -4.87
C GLY A 110 -5.12 5.65 -4.35
N ALA A 111 -4.14 6.05 -5.17
CA ALA A 111 -2.73 6.06 -4.75
C ALA A 111 -2.47 7.06 -3.61
N LEU A 112 -3.13 8.22 -3.60
CA LEU A 112 -3.10 9.17 -2.48
C LEU A 112 -3.66 8.54 -1.19
N SER A 113 -4.78 7.83 -1.29
CA SER A 113 -5.38 7.09 -0.18
C SER A 113 -4.41 6.04 0.37
N HIS A 114 -3.67 5.34 -0.48
CA HIS A 114 -2.64 4.40 -0.04
C HIS A 114 -1.51 5.14 0.70
N TYR A 115 -0.94 6.19 0.11
CA TYR A 115 0.14 6.98 0.73
C TYR A 115 -0.25 7.49 2.13
N LEU A 116 -1.47 8.01 2.30
CA LEU A 116 -1.98 8.47 3.60
C LEU A 116 -2.30 7.29 4.53
N GLY A 117 -2.78 6.18 3.96
CA GLY A 117 -3.02 4.92 4.64
C GLY A 117 -1.77 4.43 5.34
N ASP A 118 -0.67 4.32 4.59
CA ASP A 118 0.60 3.84 5.11
C ASP A 118 1.26 4.83 6.07
N THR A 119 1.27 6.12 5.71
CA THR A 119 1.86 7.17 6.55
C THR A 119 1.30 7.14 7.97
N TYR A 120 -0.03 7.02 8.13
CA TYR A 120 -0.66 7.03 9.45
C TYR A 120 -0.90 5.62 10.01
N GLY A 121 -1.17 4.64 9.15
CA GLY A 121 -1.43 3.26 9.51
C GLY A 121 -0.22 2.61 10.16
N HIS A 122 0.96 2.72 9.54
CA HIS A 122 2.18 2.21 10.17
C HIS A 122 2.53 2.97 11.45
N SER A 123 2.65 4.29 11.36
CA SER A 123 3.22 5.11 12.44
C SER A 123 2.33 5.19 13.68
N LEU A 124 1.01 5.25 13.50
CA LEU A 124 0.06 5.43 14.61
C LEU A 124 -0.55 4.11 15.08
N CYS A 125 -0.53 3.06 14.25
CA CYS A 125 -1.22 1.81 14.57
C CYS A 125 -0.29 0.59 14.49
N VAL A 126 0.21 0.22 13.32
CA VAL A 126 0.82 -1.09 13.13
C VAL A 126 2.13 -1.21 13.90
N ASN A 127 3.06 -0.28 13.73
CA ASN A 127 4.36 -0.35 14.41
C ASN A 127 4.26 -0.37 15.95
N PRO A 128 3.43 0.47 16.60
CA PRO A 128 3.19 0.33 18.04
C PRO A 128 2.41 -0.95 18.40
N SER A 129 1.49 -1.40 17.56
CA SER A 129 0.76 -2.65 17.80
C SER A 129 1.69 -3.87 17.73
N VAL A 130 2.64 -3.92 16.78
CA VAL A 130 3.64 -5.00 16.72
C VAL A 130 4.45 -5.06 18.02
N ALA A 131 4.86 -3.91 18.57
CA ALA A 131 5.55 -3.88 19.85
C ALA A 131 4.70 -4.50 20.98
N ILE A 132 3.40 -4.19 21.01
CA ILE A 132 2.46 -4.64 22.04
C ILE A 132 2.16 -6.14 21.90
N GLU A 133 1.81 -6.59 20.70
CA GLU A 133 1.39 -7.97 20.43
C GLU A 133 2.58 -8.94 20.43
N PHE A 134 3.81 -8.44 20.29
CA PHE A 134 5.05 -9.22 20.30
C PHE A 134 6.07 -8.70 21.33
N PRO A 135 5.88 -8.98 22.64
CA PRO A 135 6.70 -8.42 23.72
C PRO A 135 8.21 -8.70 23.62
N ALA A 136 8.60 -9.78 22.94
CA ALA A 136 10.02 -10.08 22.68
C ALA A 136 10.66 -9.08 21.72
N LEU A 137 9.92 -8.61 20.71
CA LEU A 137 10.36 -7.57 19.79
C LEU A 137 10.41 -6.23 20.51
N ALA A 138 9.43 -5.90 21.35
CA ALA A 138 9.47 -4.67 22.15
C ALA A 138 10.68 -4.60 23.08
N ARG A 139 11.07 -5.72 23.72
CA ARG A 139 12.31 -5.76 24.53
C ARG A 139 13.57 -5.47 23.72
N ARG A 140 13.57 -5.77 22.42
CA ARG A 140 14.73 -5.60 21.54
C ARG A 140 14.78 -4.23 20.87
N TYR A 141 13.64 -3.72 20.44
CA TYR A 141 13.54 -2.54 19.56
C TYR A 141 12.77 -1.37 20.16
N GLY A 142 12.08 -1.56 21.29
CA GLY A 142 11.32 -0.52 21.98
C GLY A 142 9.82 -0.54 21.66
N SER A 143 9.14 0.59 21.87
CA SER A 143 7.69 0.72 21.76
C SER A 143 7.16 0.84 20.33
N VAL A 144 8.04 0.84 19.35
CA VAL A 144 7.72 0.93 17.92
C VAL A 144 8.57 -0.12 17.23
N VAL A 145 7.92 -1.09 16.59
CA VAL A 145 8.60 -2.14 15.83
C VAL A 145 8.22 -2.00 14.35
N THR A 146 9.20 -1.68 13.52
CA THR A 146 9.03 -1.41 12.09
C THR A 146 9.04 -2.68 11.25
N TYR A 147 8.62 -2.59 9.99
CA TYR A 147 8.66 -3.72 9.07
C TYR A 147 10.08 -4.29 8.90
N GLU A 148 11.10 -3.43 8.77
CA GLU A 148 12.49 -3.89 8.60
C GLU A 148 13.05 -4.67 9.78
N GLN A 149 12.42 -4.57 10.96
CA GLN A 149 12.84 -5.22 12.19
C GLN A 149 12.24 -6.62 12.34
N ASP A 150 10.99 -6.82 11.89
CA ASP A 150 10.33 -8.13 11.81
C ASP A 150 9.13 -8.12 10.84
N GLU A 151 9.37 -8.51 9.58
CA GLU A 151 8.36 -8.58 8.51
C GLU A 151 7.17 -9.48 8.88
N HIS A 152 7.41 -10.63 9.52
CA HIS A 152 6.32 -11.56 9.83
C HIS A 152 5.40 -11.03 10.92
N ALA A 153 5.95 -10.46 12.00
CA ALA A 153 5.16 -9.87 13.06
C ALA A 153 4.33 -8.67 12.55
N HIS A 154 4.91 -7.91 11.62
CA HIS A 154 4.29 -6.80 10.94
C HIS A 154 3.06 -7.26 10.12
N VAL A 155 3.26 -8.16 9.14
CA VAL A 155 2.17 -8.71 8.30
C VAL A 155 1.07 -9.41 9.12
N ARG A 156 1.43 -10.12 10.19
CA ARG A 156 0.45 -10.76 11.08
C ARG A 156 -0.46 -9.75 11.78
N THR A 157 0.08 -8.60 12.15
CA THR A 157 -0.65 -7.53 12.86
C THR A 157 -1.62 -6.85 11.91
N GLU A 158 -1.14 -6.48 10.72
CA GLU A 158 -1.94 -5.88 9.65
C GLU A 158 -3.13 -6.77 9.28
N PHE A 159 -2.85 -8.05 9.04
CA PHE A 159 -3.88 -9.01 8.65
C PHE A 159 -4.88 -9.30 9.77
N ALA A 160 -4.44 -9.27 11.02
CA ALA A 160 -5.32 -9.41 12.17
C ALA A 160 -6.35 -8.25 12.28
N PHE A 161 -5.97 -7.03 11.88
CA PHE A 161 -6.91 -5.91 11.83
C PHE A 161 -7.98 -6.08 10.75
N ASP A 162 -7.61 -6.53 9.56
CA ASP A 162 -8.57 -6.87 8.50
C ASP A 162 -9.56 -7.93 8.98
N ILE A 163 -9.06 -9.00 9.60
CA ILE A 163 -9.88 -10.09 10.12
C ILE A 163 -10.83 -9.58 11.22
N ASN A 164 -10.35 -8.72 12.10
CA ASN A 164 -11.17 -8.07 13.13
C ASN A 164 -12.27 -7.19 12.53
N ALA A 165 -11.99 -6.48 11.44
CA ALA A 165 -12.97 -5.65 10.74
C ALA A 165 -14.01 -6.50 9.99
N ILE A 166 -13.59 -7.58 9.32
CA ILE A 166 -14.49 -8.55 8.67
C ILE A 166 -15.39 -9.22 9.70
N ALA A 167 -14.84 -9.64 10.85
CA ALA A 167 -15.60 -10.27 11.94
C ALA A 167 -16.72 -9.36 12.49
N LYS A 168 -16.62 -8.04 12.27
CA LYS A 168 -17.56 -7.02 12.73
C LYS A 168 -18.41 -6.43 11.60
N ASP A 169 -18.40 -7.05 10.42
CA ASP A 169 -19.12 -6.59 9.21
C ASP A 169 -18.77 -5.16 8.77
N ARG A 170 -17.54 -4.72 9.07
CA ARG A 170 -17.07 -3.35 8.81
C ARG A 170 -16.42 -3.16 7.43
N MET A 171 -16.29 -4.23 6.65
CA MET A 171 -15.67 -4.20 5.33
C MET A 171 -16.66 -4.60 4.23
N ALA A 172 -16.39 -4.10 3.03
CA ALA A 172 -17.06 -4.51 1.81
C ALA A 172 -17.06 -6.04 1.64
N PRO A 173 -18.22 -6.67 1.38
CA PRO A 173 -18.28 -8.10 1.13
C PRO A 173 -17.47 -8.51 -0.10
N LEU A 174 -16.88 -9.71 -0.09
CA LEU A 174 -16.08 -10.20 -1.21
C LEU A 174 -16.80 -10.17 -2.57
N ALA A 175 -18.11 -10.44 -2.59
CA ALA A 175 -18.88 -10.37 -3.83
C ALA A 175 -19.02 -8.92 -4.34
N TYR A 176 -19.09 -7.93 -3.45
CA TYR A 176 -19.09 -6.52 -3.80
C TYR A 176 -17.73 -6.08 -4.35
N LEU A 177 -16.62 -6.42 -3.66
CA LEU A 177 -15.26 -6.12 -4.15
C LEU A 177 -15.01 -6.68 -5.56
N ARG A 178 -15.55 -7.88 -5.85
CA ARG A 178 -15.48 -8.46 -7.20
C ARG A 178 -16.35 -7.73 -8.22
N HIS A 179 -17.52 -7.27 -7.80
CA HIS A 179 -18.48 -6.53 -8.63
C HIS A 179 -17.91 -5.18 -9.06
N VAL A 180 -17.35 -4.40 -8.12
CA VAL A 180 -16.65 -3.13 -8.43
C VAL A 180 -15.45 -3.41 -9.33
N GLY A 181 -14.62 -4.38 -8.96
CA GLY A 181 -13.44 -4.77 -9.73
C GLY A 181 -12.19 -3.98 -9.36
N LEU A 182 -11.13 -4.14 -10.15
CA LEU A 182 -9.85 -3.48 -9.91
C LEU A 182 -9.17 -3.18 -11.25
N LYS A 183 -8.88 -1.91 -11.53
CA LYS A 183 -8.33 -1.44 -12.82
C LYS A 183 -7.11 -0.54 -12.63
N VAL A 184 -6.16 -0.62 -13.56
CA VAL A 184 -4.92 0.17 -13.57
C VAL A 184 -4.79 0.91 -14.89
N PRO A 185 -4.66 2.26 -14.91
CA PRO A 185 -4.51 3.04 -16.13
C PRO A 185 -3.04 3.00 -16.56
N LEU A 186 -2.73 2.09 -17.47
CA LEU A 186 -1.34 1.75 -17.82
C LEU A 186 -0.54 2.94 -18.37
N SER A 187 -1.17 3.83 -19.13
CA SER A 187 -0.49 5.01 -19.66
C SER A 187 -0.13 6.00 -18.55
N LEU A 188 -1.02 6.20 -17.57
CA LEU A 188 -0.79 7.09 -16.43
C LEU A 188 0.33 6.56 -15.54
N LEU A 189 0.27 5.27 -15.20
CA LEU A 189 1.29 4.63 -14.38
C LEU A 189 2.68 4.73 -15.04
N ALA A 190 2.77 4.49 -16.34
CA ALA A 190 4.04 4.50 -17.05
C ALA A 190 4.67 5.90 -17.11
N ARG A 191 3.87 6.93 -17.46
CA ARG A 191 4.39 8.30 -17.58
C ARG A 191 4.78 8.88 -16.22
N SER A 192 3.95 8.68 -15.19
CA SER A 192 4.19 9.23 -13.86
C SER A 192 5.39 8.55 -13.18
N PHE A 193 5.52 7.23 -13.33
CA PHE A 193 6.67 6.51 -12.80
C PHE A 193 7.98 6.91 -13.50
N PHE A 194 7.95 7.16 -14.81
CA PHE A 194 9.12 7.65 -15.53
C PHE A 194 9.49 9.09 -15.11
N GLU A 195 8.51 9.97 -14.95
CA GLU A 195 8.74 11.35 -14.50
C GLU A 195 9.42 11.41 -13.12
N VAL A 196 9.06 10.50 -12.22
CA VAL A 196 9.58 10.47 -10.85
C VAL A 196 10.89 9.69 -10.76
N TYR A 197 10.98 8.53 -11.39
CA TYR A 197 12.11 7.62 -11.19
C TYR A 197 13.05 7.53 -12.37
N GLY A 198 12.74 8.13 -13.53
CA GLY A 198 13.56 8.01 -14.74
C GLY A 198 13.61 6.58 -15.29
N LEU A 199 12.75 5.70 -14.79
CA LEU A 199 12.70 4.28 -15.13
C LEU A 199 11.40 3.96 -15.86
N HIS A 200 11.43 3.00 -16.79
CA HIS A 200 10.22 2.51 -17.43
C HIS A 200 9.51 1.50 -16.50
N ALA A 201 8.33 1.85 -16.00
CA ALA A 201 7.58 1.05 -15.01
C ALA A 201 7.51 -0.45 -15.36
N TYR A 202 7.20 -0.80 -16.61
CA TYR A 202 7.04 -2.18 -17.05
C TYR A 202 8.33 -2.95 -17.24
N GLN A 203 9.48 -2.27 -17.31
CA GLN A 203 10.78 -2.93 -17.22
C GLN A 203 11.15 -3.26 -15.77
N ILE A 204 10.61 -2.50 -14.81
CA ILE A 204 10.85 -2.69 -13.38
C ILE A 204 9.91 -3.72 -12.78
N ILE A 205 8.60 -3.61 -13.07
CA ILE A 205 7.55 -4.46 -12.51
C ILE A 205 7.66 -5.92 -13.02
N GLY A 206 8.20 -6.14 -14.23
CA GLY A 206 8.30 -7.47 -14.86
C GLY A 206 7.30 -7.67 -16.00
N HIS A 207 6.92 -8.91 -16.29
CA HIS A 207 6.01 -9.22 -17.40
C HIS A 207 4.60 -8.64 -17.16
N ARG A 208 4.35 -7.45 -17.72
CA ARG A 208 3.14 -6.63 -17.54
C ARG A 208 1.84 -7.43 -17.39
N GLU A 209 1.51 -8.30 -18.33
CA GLU A 209 0.24 -9.04 -18.29
C GLU A 209 0.15 -10.06 -17.16
N GLN A 210 1.27 -10.70 -16.81
CA GLN A 210 1.32 -11.67 -15.72
C GLN A 210 1.19 -10.95 -14.38
N VAL A 211 1.87 -9.82 -14.23
CA VAL A 211 1.82 -9.01 -13.01
C VAL A 211 0.44 -8.43 -12.79
N LEU A 212 -0.18 -7.81 -13.82
CA LEU A 212 -1.53 -7.26 -13.68
C LEU A 212 -2.57 -8.35 -13.38
N ARG A 213 -2.45 -9.52 -14.01
CA ARG A 213 -3.32 -10.67 -13.71
C ARG A 213 -3.09 -11.21 -12.29
N GLY A 214 -1.82 -11.33 -11.88
CA GLY A 214 -1.42 -11.74 -10.54
C GLY A 214 -1.94 -10.79 -9.46
N TYR A 215 -1.76 -9.49 -9.66
CA TYR A 215 -2.28 -8.41 -8.82
C TYR A 215 -3.81 -8.47 -8.70
N GLN A 216 -4.53 -8.48 -9.82
CA GLN A 216 -6.00 -8.57 -9.80
C GLN A 216 -6.48 -9.86 -9.12
N PHE A 217 -5.81 -10.99 -9.34
CA PHE A 217 -6.13 -12.25 -8.67
C PHE A 217 -5.87 -12.17 -7.16
N ALA A 218 -4.71 -11.67 -6.75
CA ALA A 218 -4.30 -11.55 -5.36
C ALA A 218 -5.33 -10.72 -4.57
N VAL A 219 -5.59 -9.50 -5.05
CA VAL A 219 -6.45 -8.52 -4.37
C VAL A 219 -7.93 -8.88 -4.43
N ARG A 220 -8.47 -9.28 -5.60
CA ARG A 220 -9.92 -9.47 -5.75
C ARG A 220 -10.41 -10.84 -5.30
N ALA A 221 -9.51 -11.81 -5.16
CA ALA A 221 -9.91 -13.21 -5.15
C ALA A 221 -9.14 -14.06 -4.14
N PHE A 222 -7.82 -13.94 -4.05
CA PHE A 222 -7.01 -14.79 -3.19
C PHE A 222 -7.00 -14.31 -1.75
N LEU A 223 -6.46 -13.11 -1.48
CA LEU A 223 -6.31 -12.58 -0.13
C LEU A 223 -7.64 -12.46 0.63
N PRO A 224 -8.72 -11.91 0.04
CA PRO A 224 -10.00 -11.88 0.75
C PRO A 224 -10.50 -13.27 1.13
N ARG A 225 -10.31 -14.30 0.29
CA ARG A 225 -10.74 -15.67 0.65
C ARG A 225 -9.97 -16.21 1.85
N ILE A 226 -8.67 -15.93 1.92
CA ILE A 226 -7.85 -16.28 3.09
C ILE A 226 -8.37 -15.52 4.32
N ALA A 227 -8.62 -14.22 4.22
CA ALA A 227 -9.13 -13.39 5.32
C ALA A 227 -10.48 -13.88 5.86
N TYR A 228 -11.41 -14.26 4.98
CA TYR A 228 -12.70 -14.86 5.40
C TYR A 228 -12.51 -16.22 6.09
N ALA A 229 -11.56 -17.05 5.65
CA ALA A 229 -11.27 -18.32 6.29
C ALA A 229 -10.63 -18.13 7.68
N GLU A 230 -9.66 -17.23 7.79
CA GLU A 230 -9.06 -16.83 9.07
C GLU A 230 -10.09 -16.21 10.03
N THR A 231 -11.05 -15.44 9.50
CA THR A 231 -12.16 -14.90 10.31
C THR A 231 -12.96 -16.01 10.98
N LEU A 232 -13.19 -17.16 10.31
CA LEU A 232 -13.86 -18.30 10.95
C LEU A 232 -13.07 -18.87 12.12
N LEU A 233 -11.73 -18.88 12.01
CA LEU A 233 -10.84 -19.40 13.04
C LEU A 233 -10.73 -18.45 14.24
N HIS A 234 -10.79 -17.13 13.99
CA HIS A 234 -10.38 -16.13 14.99
C HIS A 234 -11.49 -15.20 15.50
N ARG A 235 -12.65 -15.09 14.83
CA ARG A 235 -13.72 -14.12 15.20
C ARG A 235 -14.15 -14.17 16.66
N HIS A 236 -14.10 -15.34 17.30
CA HIS A 236 -14.50 -15.51 18.70
C HIS A 236 -13.43 -15.07 19.71
N SER A 237 -12.20 -14.85 19.26
CA SER A 237 -11.08 -14.35 20.07
C SER A 237 -10.86 -12.84 19.89
N MET A 238 -11.64 -12.18 19.03
CA MET A 238 -11.51 -10.76 18.75
C MET A 238 -12.07 -9.92 19.90
N PRO A 239 -11.50 -8.73 20.16
CA PRO A 239 -11.95 -7.86 21.22
C PRO A 239 -13.38 -7.38 20.93
N PRO A 240 -14.17 -7.02 21.96
CA PRO A 240 -15.49 -6.45 21.75
C PRO A 240 -15.42 -5.18 20.88
N PRO A 241 -16.54 -4.74 20.27
CA PRO A 241 -16.57 -3.45 19.59
C PRO A 241 -16.08 -2.33 20.51
N ALA A 242 -15.11 -1.55 20.04
CA ALA A 242 -14.67 -0.36 20.75
C ALA A 242 -15.83 0.63 20.91
N THR A 243 -15.79 1.44 21.96
CA THR A 243 -16.81 2.43 22.32
C THR A 243 -16.20 3.81 22.41
N GLY A 244 -16.95 4.85 22.06
CA GLY A 244 -16.49 6.23 22.12
C GLY A 244 -16.92 7.04 20.90
N PRO A 245 -16.80 8.38 20.95
CA PRO A 245 -17.27 9.25 19.87
C PRO A 245 -16.50 9.03 18.56
N GLU A 246 -15.19 8.84 18.60
CA GLU A 246 -14.36 8.58 17.40
C GLU A 246 -14.74 7.26 16.72
N VAL A 247 -15.04 6.24 17.51
CA VAL A 247 -15.50 4.93 17.02
C VAL A 247 -16.89 5.04 16.42
N ALA A 248 -17.79 5.79 17.05
CA ALA A 248 -19.15 6.00 16.57
C ALA A 248 -19.15 6.68 15.19
N THR A 249 -18.32 7.71 15.00
CA THR A 249 -18.14 8.40 13.71
C THR A 249 -17.69 7.42 12.62
N LEU A 250 -16.62 6.66 12.84
CA LEU A 250 -16.12 5.69 11.86
C LEU A 250 -17.19 4.65 11.49
N ILE A 251 -17.87 4.09 12.50
CA ILE A 251 -18.94 3.11 12.28
C ILE A 251 -20.10 3.72 11.49
N ALA A 252 -20.47 4.98 11.77
CA ALA A 252 -21.53 5.66 11.03
C ALA A 252 -21.15 5.83 9.55
N THR A 253 -19.92 6.25 9.25
CA THR A 253 -19.43 6.39 7.87
C THR A 253 -19.39 5.03 7.15
N ILE A 254 -18.93 3.98 7.81
CA ILE A 254 -18.93 2.61 7.24
C ILE A 254 -20.36 2.14 6.97
N ARG A 255 -21.30 2.38 7.89
CA ARG A 255 -22.71 2.00 7.70
C ARG A 255 -23.34 2.77 6.54
N GLN A 256 -23.03 4.05 6.40
CA GLN A 256 -23.48 4.85 5.28
C GLN A 256 -22.96 4.26 3.97
N ALA A 257 -21.64 4.03 3.85
CA ALA A 257 -21.06 3.39 2.68
C ALA A 257 -21.68 2.02 2.38
N ALA A 258 -21.98 1.22 3.41
CA ALA A 258 -22.62 -0.08 3.26
C ALA A 258 -24.06 0.01 2.72
N LEU A 259 -24.85 0.97 3.18
CA LEU A 259 -26.22 1.20 2.72
C LEU A 259 -26.23 1.67 1.27
N GLU A 260 -25.40 2.65 0.94
CA GLU A 260 -25.38 3.28 -0.39
C GLU A 260 -24.88 2.30 -1.47
N ASN A 261 -23.91 1.46 -1.13
CA ASN A 261 -23.41 0.40 -1.99
C ASN A 261 -24.22 -0.91 -1.90
N ASN A 262 -25.29 -0.91 -1.10
CA ASN A 262 -26.16 -2.04 -0.85
C ASN A 262 -25.36 -3.33 -0.54
N TRP A 263 -24.41 -3.26 0.38
CA TRP A 263 -23.52 -4.38 0.70
C TRP A 263 -24.29 -5.63 1.14
N ASP A 264 -25.46 -5.48 1.75
CA ASP A 264 -26.30 -6.60 2.17
C ASP A 264 -26.67 -7.54 1.02
N GLN A 265 -26.90 -7.05 -0.20
CA GLN A 265 -27.18 -7.91 -1.36
C GLN A 265 -25.98 -8.81 -1.75
N TYR A 266 -24.77 -8.41 -1.36
CA TYR A 266 -23.52 -9.11 -1.63
C TYR A 266 -23.04 -9.95 -0.44
N ARG A 267 -23.63 -9.78 0.75
CA ARG A 267 -23.29 -10.59 1.93
C ARG A 267 -23.75 -12.03 1.70
N ARG A 268 -22.84 -12.97 1.92
CA ARG A 268 -23.09 -14.41 1.81
C ARG A 268 -22.57 -15.06 3.08
N GLN A 269 -23.34 -16.03 3.59
CA GLN A 269 -22.86 -16.87 4.67
C GLN A 269 -21.66 -17.72 4.18
N PRO A 270 -20.67 -17.99 5.04
CA PRO A 270 -19.56 -18.87 4.71
C PRO A 270 -20.06 -20.24 4.24
N GLY A 271 -19.67 -20.65 3.03
CA GLY A 271 -20.00 -21.96 2.46
C GLY A 271 -18.97 -23.03 2.80
N ILE A 272 -19.24 -24.27 2.36
CA ILE A 272 -18.35 -25.43 2.58
C ILE A 272 -16.91 -25.15 2.14
N GLY A 273 -16.73 -24.41 1.03
CA GLY A 273 -15.39 -24.04 0.55
C GLY A 273 -14.60 -23.17 1.54
N THR A 274 -15.24 -22.20 2.20
CA THR A 274 -14.59 -21.34 3.21
C THR A 274 -14.25 -22.12 4.47
N TYR A 275 -15.16 -22.97 4.95
CA TYR A 275 -14.89 -23.85 6.10
C TYR A 275 -13.77 -24.86 5.81
N SER A 276 -13.74 -25.43 4.60
CA SER A 276 -12.68 -26.36 4.18
C SER A 276 -11.32 -25.67 4.12
N LEU A 277 -11.28 -24.43 3.61
CA LEU A 277 -10.06 -23.62 3.60
C LEU A 277 -9.60 -23.27 5.02
N ALA A 278 -10.52 -22.90 5.91
CA ALA A 278 -10.21 -22.65 7.32
C ALA A 278 -9.64 -23.91 8.01
N GLY A 279 -10.23 -25.08 7.77
CA GLY A 279 -9.69 -26.35 8.28
C GLY A 279 -8.30 -26.69 7.74
N LEU A 280 -8.05 -26.43 6.45
CA LEU A 280 -6.72 -26.60 5.86
C LEU A 280 -5.70 -25.64 6.49
N ILE A 281 -6.04 -24.36 6.60
CA ILE A 281 -5.21 -23.35 7.27
C ILE A 281 -4.90 -23.80 8.69
N PHE A 282 -5.88 -24.26 9.46
CA PHE A 282 -5.69 -24.71 10.84
C PHE A 282 -4.63 -25.82 10.98
N ILE A 283 -4.60 -26.77 10.04
CA ILE A 283 -3.70 -27.94 10.08
C ILE A 283 -2.29 -27.62 9.55
N LEU A 284 -2.17 -26.72 8.57
CA LEU A 284 -0.88 -26.45 7.92
C LEU A 284 0.15 -25.86 8.89
N PRO A 285 1.41 -26.36 8.88
CA PRO A 285 2.48 -25.79 9.71
C PRO A 285 2.79 -24.35 9.29
N LYS A 286 2.96 -23.46 10.27
CA LYS A 286 3.15 -22.02 10.07
C LYS A 286 4.62 -21.66 9.80
N VAL A 287 5.19 -22.26 8.75
CA VAL A 287 6.60 -22.11 8.34
C VAL A 287 6.72 -21.39 7.00
N GLY A 288 7.80 -20.63 6.82
CA GLY A 288 8.00 -19.81 5.61
C GLY A 288 6.86 -18.80 5.41
N VAL A 289 6.32 -18.70 4.20
CA VAL A 289 5.21 -17.76 3.90
C VAL A 289 3.94 -18.04 4.72
N LEU A 290 3.69 -19.31 5.07
CA LEU A 290 2.55 -19.69 5.92
C LEU A 290 2.67 -19.16 7.36
N ASN A 291 3.85 -18.67 7.75
CA ASN A 291 4.07 -18.00 9.03
C ASN A 291 3.18 -16.75 9.18
N ASN A 292 2.84 -16.07 8.07
CA ASN A 292 1.95 -14.91 8.05
C ASN A 292 0.51 -15.25 8.48
N LEU A 293 0.10 -16.51 8.39
CA LEU A 293 -1.21 -17.00 8.84
C LEU A 293 -1.26 -17.33 10.33
N ALA A 294 -0.15 -17.16 11.07
CA ALA A 294 -0.15 -17.27 12.53
C ALA A 294 -0.50 -15.90 13.14
N ILE A 295 -1.68 -15.38 12.81
CA ILE A 295 -2.10 -14.05 13.22
C ILE A 295 -2.15 -13.95 14.74
N ARG A 296 -1.89 -12.75 15.24
CA ARG A 296 -2.20 -12.37 16.63
C ARG A 296 -3.31 -11.32 16.58
N GLY A 297 -4.52 -11.72 16.99
CA GLY A 297 -5.66 -10.83 17.03
C GLY A 297 -5.37 -9.59 17.88
N PRO A 298 -5.92 -8.41 17.53
CA PRO A 298 -5.72 -7.20 18.33
C PRO A 298 -6.32 -7.35 19.72
N ILE A 299 -5.81 -6.60 20.68
CA ILE A 299 -6.49 -6.30 21.95
C ILE A 299 -7.28 -4.99 21.84
N SER A 300 -8.10 -4.65 22.86
CA SER A 300 -8.89 -3.41 22.85
C SER A 300 -8.04 -2.16 22.58
N PHE A 301 -6.85 -2.09 23.17
CA PHE A 301 -5.96 -0.95 22.99
C PHE A 301 -5.43 -0.83 21.55
N THR A 302 -5.00 -1.92 20.93
CA THR A 302 -4.50 -1.92 19.53
C THR A 302 -5.64 -1.73 18.53
N GLN A 303 -6.86 -2.19 18.86
CA GLN A 303 -8.08 -1.83 18.13
C GLN A 303 -8.36 -0.33 18.14
N ASP A 304 -8.15 0.36 19.27
CA ASP A 304 -8.33 1.81 19.36
C ASP A 304 -7.26 2.58 18.58
N LEU A 305 -6.03 2.06 18.50
CA LEU A 305 -5.00 2.61 17.60
C LEU A 305 -5.44 2.51 16.13
N TYR A 306 -5.94 1.35 15.71
CA TYR A 306 -6.44 1.12 14.35
C TYR A 306 -7.59 2.05 13.98
N ILE A 307 -8.56 2.25 14.88
CA ILE A 307 -9.69 3.15 14.62
C ILE A 307 -9.21 4.59 14.49
N ARG A 308 -8.31 5.04 15.38
CA ARG A 308 -7.76 6.40 15.33
C ARG A 308 -6.91 6.62 14.07
N SER A 309 -6.10 5.65 13.67
CA SER A 309 -5.30 5.76 12.45
C SER A 309 -6.20 5.82 11.21
N LEU A 310 -7.26 5.01 11.15
CA LEU A 310 -8.23 5.09 10.04
C LEU A 310 -8.94 6.43 9.97
N ASN A 311 -9.47 6.93 11.10
CA ASN A 311 -10.09 8.26 11.13
C ASN A 311 -9.12 9.34 10.64
N ARG A 312 -7.87 9.31 11.13
CA ARG A 312 -6.84 10.25 10.71
C ARG A 312 -6.55 10.16 9.21
N THR A 313 -6.45 8.94 8.66
CA THR A 313 -6.27 8.72 7.22
C THR A 313 -7.45 9.28 6.43
N THR A 314 -8.69 8.95 6.81
CA THR A 314 -9.90 9.38 6.09
C THR A 314 -10.12 10.89 6.14
N ASP A 315 -9.83 11.52 7.28
CA ASP A 315 -9.93 12.97 7.43
C ASP A 315 -8.85 13.67 6.61
N SER A 316 -7.61 13.17 6.64
CA SER A 316 -6.52 13.71 5.82
C SER A 316 -6.80 13.56 4.33
N LEU A 317 -7.38 12.43 3.91
CA LEU A 317 -7.79 12.25 2.52
C LEU A 317 -8.89 13.23 2.15
N ARG A 318 -9.92 13.37 2.98
CA ARG A 318 -11.01 14.33 2.76
C ARG A 318 -10.48 15.76 2.62
N ASP A 319 -9.55 16.17 3.48
CA ASP A 319 -8.99 17.51 3.44
C ASP A 319 -8.08 17.72 2.22
N ALA A 320 -7.27 16.72 1.85
CA ALA A 320 -6.48 16.76 0.63
C ALA A 320 -7.34 16.84 -0.64
N LEU A 321 -8.51 16.18 -0.67
CA LEU A 321 -9.43 16.23 -1.81
C LEU A 321 -10.21 17.55 -1.90
N LYS A 322 -10.46 18.23 -0.78
CA LYS A 322 -11.07 19.57 -0.79
C LYS A 322 -10.14 20.61 -1.41
N ASP A 323 -8.83 20.47 -1.18
CA ASP A 323 -7.80 21.42 -1.62
C ASP A 323 -6.83 20.78 -2.63
N ILE A 324 -7.37 19.95 -3.53
CA ILE A 324 -6.56 19.13 -4.44
C ILE A 324 -5.74 19.97 -5.44
N ASP A 325 -6.19 21.19 -5.75
CA ASP A 325 -5.45 22.12 -6.62
C ASP A 325 -4.18 22.69 -5.95
N HIS A 326 -4.05 22.58 -4.63
CA HIS A 326 -2.90 23.03 -3.85
C HIS A 326 -2.18 21.86 -3.14
N ILE A 327 -2.41 20.63 -3.60
CA ILE A 327 -1.90 19.41 -2.94
C ILE A 327 -0.37 19.33 -2.89
N ASP A 328 0.33 20.00 -3.81
CA ASP A 328 1.79 20.12 -3.84
C ASP A 328 2.38 20.67 -2.54
N ALA A 329 1.67 21.59 -1.89
CA ALA A 329 2.13 22.21 -0.65
C ALA A 329 2.06 21.26 0.56
N VAL A 330 1.35 20.14 0.44
CA VAL A 330 0.95 19.30 1.59
C VAL A 330 1.34 17.83 1.44
N LEU A 331 1.96 17.41 0.34
CA LEU A 331 2.33 16.02 0.09
C LEU A 331 3.86 15.78 0.08
N PRO A 332 4.52 15.80 1.25
CA PRO A 332 5.97 15.60 1.33
C PRO A 332 6.36 14.15 1.02
N ASN A 333 7.62 13.92 0.63
CA ASN A 333 8.15 12.57 0.56
C ASN A 333 8.33 11.95 1.96
N ARG A 334 7.73 10.77 2.16
CA ARG A 334 7.76 10.04 3.42
C ARG A 334 8.21 8.61 3.21
N ASP A 335 8.90 8.09 4.22
CA ASP A 335 9.08 6.65 4.37
C ASP A 335 7.74 6.06 4.82
N LEU A 336 7.11 5.24 3.98
CA LEU A 336 5.76 4.76 4.23
C LEU A 336 5.67 3.75 5.37
N ASP A 337 6.76 3.06 5.73
CA ASP A 337 6.76 2.16 6.90
C ASP A 337 6.87 2.93 8.23
N THR A 338 7.43 4.13 8.24
CA THR A 338 7.59 4.92 9.48
C THR A 338 6.70 6.14 9.54
N GLY A 339 6.14 6.58 8.41
CA GLY A 339 5.48 7.86 8.22
C GLY A 339 6.42 9.07 8.35
N ALA A 340 7.73 8.85 8.53
CA ALA A 340 8.70 9.92 8.78
C ALA A 340 9.14 10.59 7.47
N ALA A 341 9.68 11.81 7.58
CA ALA A 341 10.31 12.47 6.43
C ALA A 341 11.54 11.66 5.99
N VAL A 342 11.68 11.46 4.67
CA VAL A 342 12.81 10.74 4.08
C VAL A 342 14.11 11.48 4.40
N ARG A 343 15.05 10.78 5.04
CA ARG A 343 16.39 11.29 5.37
C ARG A 343 17.46 10.21 5.20
N PRO A 344 18.68 10.56 4.75
CA PRO A 344 19.77 9.61 4.64
C PRO A 344 20.11 8.95 5.98
N GLY A 345 20.19 7.62 6.02
CA GLY A 345 20.48 6.86 7.24
C GLY A 345 19.34 6.75 8.25
N SER A 346 18.13 7.27 7.93
CA SER A 346 16.98 7.18 8.84
C SER A 346 16.27 5.83 8.80
N TYR A 347 16.33 5.11 7.67
CA TYR A 347 15.70 3.81 7.49
C TYR A 347 16.47 2.96 6.49
N ARG A 348 16.67 1.67 6.80
CA ARG A 348 17.63 0.82 6.07
C ARG A 348 17.13 0.48 4.67
N LEU A 349 15.84 0.22 4.51
CA LEU A 349 15.26 -0.08 3.21
C LEU A 349 15.32 1.15 2.31
N THR A 350 15.07 2.34 2.85
CA THR A 350 15.20 3.62 2.14
C THR A 350 16.59 3.82 1.56
N ASP A 351 17.65 3.66 2.37
CA ASP A 351 19.04 3.75 1.90
C ASP A 351 19.36 2.74 0.79
N ARG A 352 18.89 1.50 0.94
CA ARG A 352 19.11 0.43 -0.05
C ARG A 352 18.37 0.71 -1.35
N THR A 353 17.17 1.26 -1.28
CA THR A 353 16.36 1.60 -2.45
C THR A 353 16.96 2.78 -3.21
N TYR A 354 17.43 3.82 -2.51
CA TYR A 354 18.20 4.91 -3.13
C TYR A 354 19.46 4.40 -3.83
N ALA A 355 20.25 3.54 -3.18
CA ALA A 355 21.46 2.98 -3.77
C ALA A 355 21.15 2.12 -5.01
N ARG A 356 20.06 1.36 -4.97
CA ARG A 356 19.59 0.55 -6.09
C ARG A 356 19.10 1.43 -7.24
N LEU A 357 18.30 2.46 -6.98
CA LEU A 357 17.85 3.44 -7.97
C LEU A 357 19.03 4.09 -8.69
N LEU A 358 19.98 4.61 -7.90
CA LEU A 358 21.23 5.17 -8.43
C LEU A 358 21.96 4.17 -9.34
N GLY A 359 22.08 2.92 -8.90
CA GLY A 359 22.67 1.84 -9.70
C GLY A 359 21.90 1.48 -10.98
N TYR A 360 20.60 1.72 -11.05
CA TYR A 360 19.82 1.54 -12.28
C TYR A 360 20.05 2.68 -13.26
N ILE A 361 20.05 3.93 -12.78
CA ILE A 361 20.23 5.12 -13.60
C ILE A 361 21.57 5.10 -14.33
N VAL A 362 22.64 4.75 -13.64
CA VAL A 362 24.00 4.79 -14.22
C VAL A 362 24.32 3.63 -15.16
N LYS A 363 23.42 2.65 -15.33
CA LYS A 363 23.59 1.57 -16.33
C LYS A 363 23.45 2.09 -17.75
N THR A 364 22.68 3.17 -17.94
CA THR A 364 22.46 3.81 -19.24
C THR A 364 22.83 5.29 -19.14
N PRO A 365 24.12 5.62 -18.90
CA PRO A 365 24.53 6.98 -18.53
C PRO A 365 24.35 8.03 -19.63
N THR A 366 24.08 7.60 -20.87
CA THR A 366 23.75 8.46 -22.00
C THR A 366 22.26 8.78 -22.11
N GLN A 367 21.40 8.07 -21.39
CA GLN A 367 19.96 8.31 -21.38
C GLN A 367 19.65 9.50 -20.48
N ALA A 368 18.94 10.49 -21.02
CA ALA A 368 18.52 11.66 -20.25
C ALA A 368 17.48 11.28 -19.19
N ILE A 369 17.65 11.80 -17.98
CA ILE A 369 16.74 11.56 -16.84
C ILE A 369 16.03 12.83 -16.39
N PRO A 370 14.90 12.74 -15.66
CA PRO A 370 14.25 13.91 -15.09
C PRO A 370 15.22 14.75 -14.23
N PRO A 371 15.27 16.09 -14.38
CA PRO A 371 16.21 16.93 -13.64
C PRO A 371 15.98 16.87 -12.12
N VAL A 372 14.72 16.78 -11.68
CA VAL A 372 14.37 16.65 -10.25
C VAL A 372 14.92 15.35 -9.66
N LEU A 373 14.88 14.24 -10.40
CA LEU A 373 15.48 12.97 -9.95
C LEU A 373 16.98 13.09 -9.75
N LYS A 374 17.70 13.71 -10.70
CA LYS A 374 19.15 13.91 -10.57
C LYS A 374 19.48 14.75 -9.35
N HIS A 375 18.71 15.82 -9.12
CA HIS A 375 18.86 16.67 -7.94
C HIS A 375 18.60 15.90 -6.64
N ASP A 376 17.50 15.15 -6.55
CA ASP A 376 17.13 14.34 -5.37
C ASP A 376 18.21 13.30 -5.03
N LEU A 377 18.69 12.56 -6.04
CA LEU A 377 19.78 11.59 -5.85
C LEU A 377 21.05 12.26 -5.32
N LEU A 378 21.45 13.41 -5.86
CA LEU A 378 22.63 14.14 -5.38
C LEU A 378 22.42 14.69 -3.96
N ALA A 379 21.23 15.23 -3.68
CA ALA A 379 20.89 15.77 -2.37
C ALA A 379 20.87 14.69 -1.27
N TYR A 380 20.35 13.50 -1.57
CA TYR A 380 20.33 12.37 -0.62
C TYR A 380 21.72 11.96 -0.16
N TYR A 381 22.73 12.06 -1.03
CA TYR A 381 24.11 11.69 -0.71
C TYR A 381 25.02 12.90 -0.42
N ALA A 382 24.45 14.11 -0.26
CA ALA A 382 25.22 15.33 -0.09
C ALA A 382 25.97 15.41 1.25
N ASP A 383 25.45 14.79 2.31
CA ASP A 383 26.13 14.70 3.60
C ASP A 383 27.04 13.45 3.64
N PRO A 384 28.37 13.61 3.53
CA PRO A 384 29.31 12.50 3.59
C PRO A 384 29.45 11.90 4.99
N ASN A 385 28.76 12.43 6.02
CA ASN A 385 28.74 11.92 7.39
C ASN A 385 27.41 11.26 7.78
N ALA A 386 26.39 11.31 6.90
CA ALA A 386 25.12 10.66 7.15
C ALA A 386 25.31 9.14 7.41
N PRO A 387 24.59 8.54 8.37
CA PRO A 387 24.75 7.14 8.79
C PRO A 387 24.06 6.16 7.84
N ILE A 388 24.20 6.37 6.52
CA ILE A 388 23.58 5.58 5.45
C ILE A 388 24.02 4.11 5.57
N GLU A 389 23.07 3.19 5.52
CA GLU A 389 23.28 1.74 5.68
C GLU A 389 24.42 1.21 4.78
N THR A 390 24.50 1.65 3.53
CA THR A 390 25.51 1.17 2.58
C THR A 390 26.94 1.46 3.03
N ARG A 391 27.16 2.46 3.88
CA ARG A 391 28.47 2.80 4.47
C ARG A 391 29.00 1.73 5.43
N ARG A 392 28.11 0.95 6.03
CA ARG A 392 28.49 -0.20 6.86
C ARG A 392 29.14 -1.33 6.04
N HIS A 393 29.05 -1.25 4.71
CA HIS A 393 29.57 -2.24 3.77
C HIS A 393 30.50 -1.58 2.74
N ALA A 394 31.82 -1.66 2.95
CA ALA A 394 32.83 -0.96 2.15
C ALA A 394 32.64 -1.12 0.62
N LYS A 395 32.32 -2.33 0.14
CA LYS A 395 32.08 -2.58 -1.29
C LYS A 395 30.83 -1.88 -1.83
N LEU A 396 29.73 -1.88 -1.07
CA LEU A 396 28.50 -1.20 -1.47
C LEU A 396 28.71 0.31 -1.47
N TRP A 397 29.42 0.84 -0.46
CA TRP A 397 29.73 2.25 -0.40
C TRP A 397 30.63 2.72 -1.55
N ALA A 398 31.68 1.97 -1.86
CA ALA A 398 32.53 2.25 -3.02
C ALA A 398 31.72 2.28 -4.32
N GLN A 399 30.80 1.32 -4.50
CA GLN A 399 29.90 1.30 -5.65
C GLN A 399 29.00 2.54 -5.71
N VAL A 400 28.44 2.98 -4.57
CA VAL A 400 27.64 4.21 -4.49
C VAL A 400 28.48 5.42 -4.91
N GLN A 401 29.72 5.54 -4.42
CA GLN A 401 30.61 6.65 -4.80
C GLN A 401 30.94 6.64 -6.29
N THR A 402 31.24 5.48 -6.88
CA THR A 402 31.44 5.34 -8.33
C THR A 402 30.18 5.74 -9.10
N ASN A 403 29.01 5.27 -8.66
CA ASN A 403 27.76 5.61 -9.32
C ASN A 403 27.44 7.10 -9.21
N LEU A 404 27.73 7.77 -8.09
CA LEU A 404 27.55 9.22 -7.95
C LEU A 404 28.44 10.00 -8.92
N ALA A 405 29.69 9.56 -9.10
CA ALA A 405 30.58 10.16 -10.10
C ALA A 405 30.03 10.00 -11.53
N THR A 406 29.46 8.83 -11.87
CA THR A 406 28.78 8.63 -13.15
C THR A 406 27.50 9.45 -13.26
N LEU A 407 26.70 9.54 -12.20
CA LEU A 407 25.45 10.33 -12.17
C LEU A 407 25.71 11.79 -12.54
N ALA A 408 26.84 12.36 -12.09
CA ALA A 408 27.22 13.73 -12.44
C ALA A 408 27.29 13.96 -13.95
N THR A 409 27.69 12.95 -14.74
CA THR A 409 27.78 13.04 -16.20
C THR A 409 26.49 12.70 -16.95
N VAL A 410 25.48 12.12 -16.28
CA VAL A 410 24.21 11.74 -16.91
C VAL A 410 23.45 13.00 -17.35
N PRO A 411 23.01 13.10 -18.60
CA PRO A 411 22.25 14.27 -19.06
C PRO A 411 20.86 14.32 -18.40
N THR A 412 20.29 15.51 -18.29
CA THR A 412 18.91 15.69 -17.85
C THR A 412 18.02 15.99 -19.06
N LEU A 413 16.74 15.62 -18.96
CA LEU A 413 15.72 16.09 -19.88
C LEU A 413 15.69 17.63 -19.84
N VAL A 414 15.51 18.26 -21.00
CA VAL A 414 15.31 19.71 -21.07
C VAL A 414 14.02 20.03 -20.32
N ALA A 415 14.05 20.98 -19.39
CA ALA A 415 12.84 21.43 -18.73
C ALA A 415 11.86 21.91 -19.81
N ALA A 416 10.64 21.37 -19.82
CA ALA A 416 9.59 21.93 -20.65
C ALA A 416 9.34 23.36 -20.12
N ASN A 417 9.57 24.35 -20.98
CA ASN A 417 9.32 25.77 -20.68
C ASN A 417 7.86 26.03 -20.39
#